data_AF-A0A2Z2M6F7-F1
#
_entry.id   AF-A0A2Z2M6F7-F1
#
_cell.length_a   1.000
_cell.length_b   1.000
_cell.length_c   1.000
_cell.angle_alpha   90.00
_cell.angle_beta   90.00
_cell.angle_gamma   90.00
#
_symmetry.space_group_name_H-M   'P 1'
#
loop_
_entity.id
_entity.type
_entity.pdbx_description
1 polymer ?
#
loop_
_entity_poly.entity_id
_entity_poly.type
_entity_poly.pdbx_seq_one_letter_code
_entity_poly.pdbx_strand_id
1 'polypeptide(L)'
;MKLPKIPELVMFIGSLIVSTVVVMVLGVKFGGPLIKVEASNIHGLLSIVGIQNTLLGNIIYLPSERVAFEITWQCSGMFSIALYTVVYSVIPKLRRHFREYIFGVSTIYLLNLARIFLAIYLYYTLGEGAFSLFHYTIGPLLMFTVVVLLLANAFMKSLHPN
;
A
#
# COMPACT_ATOMS: atom_id res chain seq x y z
N MET A 1 5.53 -16.78 27.02
CA MET A 1 4.74 -15.68 26.41
C MET A 1 3.41 -15.55 27.15
N LYS A 2 3.05 -14.35 27.65
CA LYS A 2 1.70 -14.10 28.19
C LYS A 2 0.84 -13.56 27.05
N LEU A 3 -0.31 -14.20 26.81
CA LEU A 3 -1.29 -13.77 25.82
C LEU A 3 -1.84 -12.38 26.21
N PRO A 4 -2.13 -11.50 25.23
CA PRO A 4 -2.77 -10.21 25.51
C PRO A 4 -4.10 -10.41 26.22
N LYS A 5 -4.47 -9.49 27.11
CA LYS A 5 -5.73 -9.58 27.84
C LYS A 5 -6.87 -9.31 26.85
N ILE A 6 -7.98 -10.04 26.97
CA ILE A 6 -9.21 -9.90 26.14
C ILE A 6 -9.58 -8.43 25.85
N PRO A 7 -9.59 -7.49 26.82
CA PRO A 7 -9.88 -6.08 26.54
C PRO A 7 -8.90 -5.38 25.58
N GLU A 8 -7.61 -5.73 25.61
CA GLU A 8 -6.59 -5.17 24.70
C GLU A 8 -6.81 -5.65 23.27
N LEU A 9 -7.17 -6.92 23.09
CA LEU A 9 -7.50 -7.50 21.80
C LEU A 9 -8.77 -6.88 21.20
N VAL A 10 -9.80 -6.68 22.02
CA VAL A 10 -11.06 -6.04 21.59
C VAL A 10 -10.82 -4.58 21.18
N MET A 11 -10.02 -3.82 21.94
CA MET A 11 -9.64 -2.45 21.56
C MET A 11 -8.83 -2.43 20.25
N PHE A 12 -7.92 -3.38 20.06
CA PHE A 12 -7.15 -3.50 18.83
C PHE A 12 -8.06 -3.78 17.62
N ILE A 13 -8.92 -4.80 17.71
CA ILE A 13 -9.88 -5.14 16.65
C ILE A 13 -10.84 -3.97 16.37
N GLY A 14 -11.41 -3.35 17.41
CA GLY A 14 -12.27 -2.18 17.27
C GLY A 14 -11.56 -1.01 16.58
N SER A 15 -10.29 -0.76 16.93
CA SER A 15 -9.48 0.27 16.29
C SER A 15 -9.19 -0.05 14.82
N LEU A 16 -8.95 -1.32 14.46
CA LEU A 16 -8.78 -1.75 13.07
C LEU A 16 -10.05 -1.50 12.25
N ILE A 17 -11.22 -1.84 12.77
CA ILE A 17 -12.50 -1.63 12.08
C ILE A 17 -12.77 -0.13 11.87
N VAL A 18 -12.67 0.68 12.93
CA VAL A 18 -12.89 2.13 12.84
C VAL A 18 -11.88 2.79 11.90
N SER A 19 -10.60 2.40 12.00
CA SER A 19 -9.55 2.92 11.12
C SER A 19 -9.84 2.60 9.65
N THR A 20 -10.26 1.38 9.34
CA THR A 20 -10.62 0.94 7.99
C THR A 20 -11.69 1.86 7.39
N VAL A 21 -12.76 2.14 8.16
CA VAL A 21 -13.85 3.02 7.72
C VAL A 21 -13.38 4.46 7.50
N VAL A 22 -12.65 5.03 8.46
CA VAL A 22 -12.13 6.41 8.36
C VAL A 22 -11.21 6.56 7.15
N VAL A 23 -10.34 5.58 6.91
CA VAL A 23 -9.41 5.57 5.79
C VAL A 23 -10.13 5.48 4.44
N MET A 24 -11.17 4.66 4.34
CA MET A 24 -12.00 4.60 3.13
C MET A 24 -12.66 5.96 2.85
N VAL A 25 -13.22 6.61 3.87
CA VAL A 25 -13.87 7.92 3.73
C VAL A 25 -12.88 9.02 3.33
N LEU A 26 -11.72 9.08 3.98
CA LEU A 26 -10.66 10.04 3.63
C LEU A 26 -10.14 9.79 2.22
N GLY A 27 -10.06 8.53 1.81
CA GLY A 27 -9.56 8.16 0.50
C GLY A 27 -10.44 8.61 -0.66
N VAL A 28 -11.75 8.47 -0.49
CA VAL A 28 -12.72 8.97 -1.46
C VAL A 28 -12.62 10.50 -1.62
N LYS A 29 -12.35 11.23 -0.53
CA LYS A 29 -12.39 12.70 -0.53
C LYS A 29 -11.06 13.37 -0.90
N PHE A 30 -9.93 12.77 -0.52
CA PHE A 30 -8.60 13.38 -0.66
C PHE A 30 -7.65 12.61 -1.56
N GLY A 31 -8.16 11.59 -2.26
CA GLY A 31 -7.28 10.64 -2.92
C GLY A 31 -6.71 11.03 -4.28
N GLY A 32 -7.33 12.01 -4.93
CA GLY A 32 -6.96 12.44 -6.27
C GLY A 32 -5.48 12.87 -6.42
N PRO A 33 -4.93 13.75 -5.55
CA PRO A 33 -3.53 14.18 -5.67
C PRO A 33 -2.53 13.03 -5.56
N LEU A 34 -2.78 12.06 -4.68
CA LEU A 34 -1.83 10.99 -4.40
C LEU A 34 -1.82 9.96 -5.54
N ILE A 35 -2.99 9.63 -6.09
CA ILE A 35 -3.12 8.80 -7.28
C ILE A 35 -2.32 9.40 -8.46
N LYS A 36 -2.36 10.72 -8.64
CA LYS A 36 -1.59 11.40 -9.70
C LYS A 36 -0.08 11.28 -9.48
N VAL A 37 0.38 11.39 -8.23
CA VAL A 37 1.80 11.20 -7.88
C VAL A 37 2.23 9.78 -8.18
N GLU A 38 1.43 8.78 -7.83
CA GLU A 38 1.72 7.39 -8.17
C GLU A 38 1.76 7.15 -9.67
N ALA A 39 0.76 7.64 -10.41
CA ALA A 39 0.75 7.52 -11.87
C ALA A 39 1.99 8.18 -12.51
N SER A 40 2.42 9.33 -12.00
CA SER A 40 3.67 10.00 -12.42
C SER A 40 4.92 9.15 -12.14
N ASN A 41 5.00 8.54 -10.96
CA ASN A 41 6.13 7.68 -10.60
C ASN A 41 6.18 6.42 -11.46
N ILE A 42 5.04 5.79 -11.72
CA ILE A 42 4.97 4.61 -12.59
C ILE A 42 5.32 4.98 -14.04
N HIS A 43 4.82 6.10 -14.56
CA HIS A 43 5.21 6.65 -15.87
C HIS A 43 6.74 6.80 -15.98
N GLY A 44 7.38 7.39 -14.96
CA GLY A 44 8.84 7.52 -14.89
C GLY A 44 9.55 6.17 -14.88
N LEU A 45 9.12 5.23 -14.03
CA LEU A 45 9.70 3.89 -13.93
C LEU A 45 9.60 3.10 -15.24
N LEU A 46 8.45 3.13 -15.91
CA LEU A 46 8.26 2.51 -17.22
C LEU A 46 9.19 3.11 -18.28
N SER A 47 9.35 4.43 -18.26
CA SER A 47 10.24 5.14 -19.19
C SER A 47 11.71 4.77 -18.97
N ILE A 48 12.13 4.61 -17.71
CA ILE A 48 13.50 4.18 -17.34
C ILE A 48 13.81 2.78 -17.90
N VAL A 49 12.84 1.87 -17.92
CA VAL A 49 13.02 0.52 -18.49
C VAL A 49 12.72 0.45 -19.99
N GLY A 50 12.57 1.59 -20.66
CA GLY A 50 12.41 1.68 -22.11
C GLY A 50 11.01 1.39 -22.65
N ILE A 51 9.99 1.29 -21.78
CA ILE A 51 8.59 1.11 -22.21
C ILE A 51 8.02 2.48 -22.57
N GLN A 52 7.74 2.69 -23.85
CA GLN A 52 7.09 3.92 -24.33
C GLN A 52 5.68 4.02 -23.75
N ASN A 53 5.37 5.15 -23.11
CA ASN A 53 4.08 5.37 -22.47
C ASN A 53 3.75 6.86 -22.37
N THR A 54 2.46 7.19 -22.24
CA THR A 54 1.96 8.56 -22.09
C THR A 54 1.12 8.67 -20.82
N LEU A 55 1.37 9.70 -20.02
CA LEU A 55 0.62 9.98 -18.79
C LEU A 55 -0.49 11.00 -19.07
N LEU A 56 -1.75 10.61 -18.82
CA LEU A 56 -2.94 11.44 -18.93
C LEU A 56 -3.67 11.47 -17.57
N GLY A 57 -3.31 12.41 -16.71
CA GLY A 57 -3.85 12.49 -15.35
C GLY A 57 -3.37 11.32 -14.49
N ASN A 58 -4.25 10.37 -14.18
CA ASN A 58 -3.94 9.11 -13.48
C ASN A 58 -3.90 7.89 -14.42
N ILE A 59 -4.00 8.11 -15.73
CA ILE A 59 -4.02 7.05 -16.74
C ILE A 59 -2.66 6.96 -17.41
N ILE A 60 -2.13 5.75 -17.51
CA ILE A 60 -0.89 5.43 -18.23
C ILE A 60 -1.27 4.67 -19.50
N TYR A 61 -1.06 5.31 -20.64
CA TYR A 61 -1.36 4.73 -21.95
C TYR A 61 -0.09 4.13 -22.58
N LEU A 62 -0.16 2.86 -22.98
CA LEU A 62 0.87 2.16 -23.74
C LEU A 62 0.48 2.16 -25.23
N PRO A 63 1.07 3.02 -26.09
CA PRO A 63 0.67 3.16 -27.48
C PRO A 63 0.94 1.91 -28.33
N SER A 64 2.00 1.14 -28.04
CA SER A 64 2.30 -0.12 -28.74
C SER A 64 1.20 -1.16 -28.52
N GLU A 65 0.67 -1.22 -27.31
CA GLU A 65 -0.34 -2.21 -26.90
C GLU A 65 -1.77 -1.71 -27.12
N ARG A 66 -1.97 -0.40 -27.37
CA ARG A 66 -3.28 0.26 -27.40
C ARG A 66 -4.08 0.04 -26.11
N VAL A 67 -3.39 -0.03 -24.97
CA VAL A 67 -3.99 -0.27 -23.65
C VAL A 67 -3.73 0.90 -22.71
N ALA A 68 -4.71 1.19 -21.88
CA ALA A 68 -4.65 2.20 -20.84
C ALA A 68 -4.77 1.56 -19.45
N PHE A 69 -3.87 1.92 -18.55
CA PHE A 69 -3.91 1.54 -17.14
C PHE A 69 -4.31 2.75 -16.31
N GLU A 70 -5.49 2.70 -15.71
CA GLU A 70 -5.91 3.71 -14.76
C GLU A 70 -5.40 3.36 -13.36
N ILE A 71 -4.61 4.24 -12.76
CA ILE A 71 -4.26 4.14 -11.35
C ILE A 71 -5.45 4.64 -10.53
N THR A 72 -6.03 3.76 -9.73
CA THR A 72 -7.15 4.09 -8.84
C THR A 72 -6.70 4.07 -7.38
N TRP A 73 -7.56 4.57 -6.49
CA TRP A 73 -7.31 4.51 -5.04
C TRP A 73 -7.12 3.07 -4.52
N GLN A 74 -7.73 2.08 -5.17
CA GLN A 74 -7.60 0.68 -4.78
C GLN A 74 -6.20 0.14 -5.10
N CYS A 75 -5.51 0.76 -6.05
CA CYS A 75 -4.14 0.43 -6.42
C CYS A 75 -3.11 1.09 -5.49
N SER A 76 -3.44 2.18 -4.80
CA SER A 76 -2.46 3.10 -4.20
C SER A 76 -1.82 2.65 -2.87
N GLY A 77 -2.18 1.47 -2.36
CA GLY A 77 -1.66 0.99 -1.07
C GLY A 77 -2.05 1.89 0.12
N MET A 78 -2.87 2.93 -0.10
CA MET A 78 -3.25 3.91 0.91
C MET A 78 -4.03 3.30 2.06
N PHE A 79 -4.82 2.27 1.77
CA PHE A 79 -5.48 1.49 2.80
C PHE A 79 -4.48 0.93 3.82
N SER A 80 -3.42 0.28 3.31
CA SER A 80 -2.36 -0.31 4.12
C SER A 80 -1.56 0.73 4.90
N ILE A 81 -1.19 1.84 4.25
CA ILE A 81 -0.47 2.94 4.90
C ILE A 81 -1.30 3.51 6.04
N ALA A 82 -2.57 3.80 5.79
CA ALA A 82 -3.37 4.47 6.77
C ALA A 82 -3.82 3.54 7.91
N LEU A 83 -4.01 2.24 7.64
CA LEU A 83 -4.13 1.22 8.69
C LEU A 83 -2.90 1.24 9.62
N TYR A 84 -1.70 1.23 9.04
CA TYR A 84 -0.45 1.30 9.78
C TYR A 84 -0.32 2.59 10.60
N THR A 85 -0.68 3.73 10.01
CA THR A 85 -0.71 5.03 10.68
C THR A 85 -1.67 5.06 11.86
N VAL A 86 -2.88 4.50 11.73
CA VAL A 86 -3.83 4.51 12.83
C VAL A 86 -3.34 3.63 13.98
N VAL A 87 -2.75 2.47 13.71
CA VAL A 87 -2.18 1.61 14.77
C VAL A 87 -1.08 2.36 15.55
N TYR A 88 -0.16 3.04 14.86
CA TYR A 88 0.88 3.86 15.51
C TYR A 88 0.31 5.06 16.27
N SER A 89 -0.81 5.61 15.79
CA SER A 89 -1.46 6.75 16.42
C SER A 89 -2.25 6.36 17.65
N VAL A 90 -2.92 5.21 17.67
CA VAL A 90 -3.80 4.79 18.77
C VAL A 90 -2.99 4.23 19.95
N ILE A 91 -1.89 3.52 19.70
CA ILE A 91 -1.10 2.88 20.76
C ILE A 91 -0.04 3.86 21.29
N PRO A 92 -0.17 4.41 22.52
CA PRO A 92 0.69 5.49 22.99
C PRO A 92 2.18 5.11 23.06
N LYS A 93 2.46 3.84 23.38
CA LYS A 93 3.83 3.31 23.44
C LYS A 93 4.54 3.36 22.08
N LEU A 94 3.81 3.18 20.99
CA LEU A 94 4.37 3.18 19.63
C LEU A 94 4.67 4.58 19.10
N ARG A 95 3.99 5.61 19.61
CA ARG A 95 4.22 7.00 19.20
C ARG A 95 5.68 7.46 19.39
N ARG A 96 6.42 6.83 20.32
CA ARG A 96 7.84 7.09 20.58
C ARG A 96 8.76 6.54 19.47
N HIS A 97 8.29 5.59 18.67
CA HIS A 97 9.04 4.92 17.60
C HIS A 97 8.79 5.56 16.23
N PHE A 98 8.85 6.89 16.15
CA PHE A 98 8.54 7.64 14.91
C PHE A 98 9.41 7.24 13.70
N ARG A 99 10.67 6.88 13.93
CA ARG A 99 11.56 6.39 12.86
C ARG A 99 11.05 5.09 12.23
N GLU A 100 10.50 4.20 13.05
CA GLU A 100 9.95 2.92 12.58
C GLU A 100 8.63 3.12 11.86
N TYR A 101 7.82 4.07 12.33
CA TYR A 101 6.64 4.52 11.60
C TYR A 101 7.00 4.99 10.18
N ILE A 102 7.97 5.91 10.05
CA ILE A 102 8.41 6.40 8.74
C ILE A 102 8.93 5.25 7.88
N PHE A 103 9.74 4.35 8.46
CA PHE A 103 10.25 3.19 7.76
C PHE A 103 9.11 2.32 7.23
N GLY A 104 8.14 1.95 8.07
CA GLY A 104 7.01 1.11 7.67
C GLY A 104 6.13 1.76 6.60
N VAL A 105 5.80 3.05 6.73
CA VAL A 105 5.05 3.79 5.69
C VAL A 105 5.83 3.82 4.38
N SER A 106 7.13 4.11 4.43
CA SER A 106 8.00 4.14 3.25
C SER A 106 8.08 2.77 2.58
N THR A 107 8.22 1.70 3.36
CA THR A 107 8.24 0.31 2.86
C THR A 107 6.92 -0.04 2.17
N ILE A 108 5.78 0.26 2.79
CA ILE A 108 4.46 -0.02 2.19
C ILE A 108 4.32 0.75 0.87
N TYR A 109 4.69 2.03 0.85
CA TYR A 109 4.59 2.86 -0.35
C TYR A 109 5.48 2.33 -1.49
N LEU A 110 6.76 2.07 -1.22
CA LEU A 110 7.71 1.59 -2.22
C LEU A 110 7.35 0.21 -2.78
N LEU A 111 6.89 -0.70 -1.92
CA LEU A 111 6.43 -2.02 -2.37
C LEU A 111 5.14 -1.93 -3.17
N ASN A 112 4.23 -1.01 -2.84
CA ASN A 112 3.04 -0.79 -3.65
C ASN A 112 3.39 -0.23 -5.03
N LEU A 113 4.32 0.73 -5.09
CA LEU A 113 4.82 1.27 -6.34
C LEU A 113 5.48 0.17 -7.20
N ALA A 114 6.32 -0.67 -6.58
CA ALA A 114 6.92 -1.82 -7.24
C ALA A 114 5.86 -2.82 -7.73
N ARG A 115 4.81 -3.08 -6.94
CA ARG A 115 3.69 -3.95 -7.34
C ARG A 115 2.99 -3.43 -8.59
N ILE A 116 2.64 -2.15 -8.64
CA ILE A 116 1.95 -1.56 -9.80
C ILE A 116 2.88 -1.62 -11.02
N PHE A 117 4.13 -1.20 -10.85
CA PHE A 117 5.13 -1.22 -11.91
C PHE A 117 5.31 -2.63 -12.48
N LEU A 118 5.53 -3.63 -11.61
CA LEU A 118 5.71 -5.02 -12.03
C LEU A 118 4.46 -5.58 -12.70
N ALA A 119 3.26 -5.22 -12.27
CA ALA A 119 2.04 -5.63 -12.95
C ALA A 119 2.02 -5.15 -14.40
N ILE A 120 2.27 -3.87 -14.65
CA ILE A 120 2.28 -3.29 -16.00
C ILE A 120 3.47 -3.83 -16.82
N TYR A 121 4.62 -4.01 -16.19
CA TYR A 121 5.79 -4.61 -16.85
C TYR A 121 5.52 -6.08 -17.27
N LEU A 122 4.88 -6.86 -16.41
CA LEU A 122 4.48 -8.24 -16.72
C LEU A 122 3.41 -8.29 -17.81
N TYR A 123 2.48 -7.33 -17.83
CA TYR A 123 1.57 -7.16 -18.95
C TYR A 123 2.34 -6.99 -20.26
N TYR A 124 3.28 -6.05 -20.30
CA TYR A 124 4.04 -5.72 -21.49
C TYR A 124 4.90 -6.90 -22.01
N THR A 125 5.40 -7.76 -21.10
CA THR A 125 6.33 -8.84 -21.44
C THR A 125 5.65 -10.19 -21.66
N LEU A 126 4.57 -10.48 -20.94
CA LEU A 126 3.94 -11.81 -20.87
C LEU A 126 2.42 -11.77 -21.12
N GLY A 127 1.84 -10.58 -21.30
CA GLY A 127 0.43 -10.37 -21.60
C GLY A 127 -0.51 -10.34 -20.39
N GLU A 128 -1.80 -10.30 -20.69
CA GLU A 128 -2.89 -10.08 -19.72
C GLU A 128 -2.97 -11.13 -18.60
N GLY A 129 -2.62 -12.39 -18.90
CA GLY A 129 -2.63 -13.46 -17.90
C GLY A 129 -1.64 -13.22 -16.76
N ALA A 130 -0.43 -12.77 -17.08
CA ALA A 130 0.59 -12.45 -16.10
C ALA A 130 0.24 -11.20 -15.28
N PHE A 131 -0.30 -10.17 -15.96
CA PHE A 131 -0.87 -9.00 -15.30
C PHE A 131 -1.93 -9.41 -14.27
N SER A 132 -2.91 -10.21 -14.68
CA SER A 132 -4.05 -10.59 -13.83
C SER A 132 -3.60 -11.38 -12.61
N LEU A 133 -2.73 -12.37 -12.80
CA LEU A 133 -2.17 -13.17 -11.71
C LEU A 133 -1.41 -12.30 -10.72
N PHE A 134 -0.55 -11.41 -11.20
CA PHE A 134 0.28 -10.59 -10.33
C PHE A 134 -0.51 -9.47 -9.65
N HIS A 135 -1.32 -8.73 -10.41
CA HIS A 135 -2.05 -7.57 -9.93
C HIS A 135 -3.17 -7.94 -8.94
N TYR A 136 -3.93 -9.01 -9.22
CA TYR A 136 -5.09 -9.40 -8.40
C TYR A 136 -4.79 -10.47 -7.35
N THR A 137 -3.70 -11.24 -7.49
CA THR A 137 -3.40 -12.35 -6.56
C THR A 137 -2.07 -12.18 -5.84
N ILE A 138 -0.94 -12.30 -6.55
CA ILE A 138 0.38 -12.38 -5.91
C ILE A 138 0.73 -11.06 -5.21
N GLY A 139 0.59 -9.94 -5.91
CA GLY A 139 0.91 -8.61 -5.38
C GLY A 139 0.11 -8.27 -4.11
N PRO A 140 -1.23 -8.40 -4.10
CA PRO A 140 -2.03 -8.21 -2.90
C PRO A 140 -1.64 -9.11 -1.73
N LEU A 141 -1.36 -10.40 -1.97
CA LEU A 141 -0.93 -11.33 -0.92
C LEU A 141 0.42 -10.93 -0.30
N LEU A 142 1.39 -10.53 -1.14
CA LEU A 142 2.68 -10.04 -0.68
C LEU A 142 2.52 -8.76 0.14
N MET A 143 1.72 -7.81 -0.34
CA MET A 143 1.43 -6.57 0.37
C MET A 143 0.76 -6.82 1.72
N PHE A 144 -0.24 -7.70 1.77
CA PHE A 144 -0.90 -8.09 3.01
C PHE A 144 0.08 -8.71 3.99
N THR A 145 0.93 -9.63 3.53
CA THR A 145 1.95 -10.27 4.36
C THR A 145 2.89 -9.25 4.97
N VAL A 146 3.39 -8.28 4.18
CA VAL A 146 4.27 -7.23 4.67
C VAL A 146 3.58 -6.36 5.72
N VAL A 147 2.33 -5.96 5.49
CA VAL A 147 1.56 -5.17 6.47
C VAL A 147 1.39 -5.95 7.77
N VAL A 148 1.05 -7.24 7.70
CA VAL A 148 0.93 -8.10 8.89
C VAL A 148 2.25 -8.19 9.64
N LEU A 149 3.38 -8.38 8.95
CA LEU A 149 4.70 -8.44 9.60
C LEU A 149 5.07 -7.10 10.26
N LEU A 150 4.81 -5.98 9.59
CA LEU A 150 5.05 -4.64 10.14
C LEU A 150 4.19 -4.37 11.38
N LEU A 151 2.92 -4.78 11.36
CA LEU A 151 2.00 -4.65 12.49
C LEU A 151 2.38 -5.59 13.64
N ALA A 152 2.78 -6.83 13.35
CA ALA A 152 3.24 -7.78 14.35
C ALA A 152 4.50 -7.27 15.07
N ASN A 153 5.46 -6.74 14.32
CA ASN A 153 6.65 -6.11 14.87
C ASN A 153 6.30 -4.91 15.77
N ALA A 154 5.39 -4.05 15.31
CA ALA A 154 4.89 -2.93 16.12
C ALA A 154 4.23 -3.44 17.41
N PHE A 155 3.35 -4.44 17.31
CA PHE A 155 2.69 -5.02 18.49
C PHE A 155 3.70 -5.58 19.50
N MET A 156 4.71 -6.33 19.06
CA MET A 156 5.76 -6.88 19.93
C MET A 156 6.51 -5.78 20.69
N LYS A 157 6.83 -4.66 20.03
CA LYS A 157 7.48 -3.51 20.67
C LYS A 157 6.57 -2.77 21.65
N SER A 158 5.28 -2.72 21.39
CA SER A 158 4.32 -2.16 22.35
C SER A 158 4.26 -2.97 23.66
N LEU A 159 4.53 -4.28 23.59
CA LEU A 159 4.59 -5.15 24.77
C LEU A 159 5.91 -5.02 25.53
N HIS A 160 7.02 -4.77 24.83
CA HIS A 160 8.37 -4.68 25.40
C HIS A 160 9.01 -3.35 24.99
N PRO A 161 8.58 -2.22 25.59
CA PRO A 161 9.18 -0.93 25.30
C PRO A 161 10.57 -0.90 25.94
N ASN A 162 11.60 -1.18 25.14
CA ASN A 162 12.97 -0.84 25.49
C ASN A 162 13.16 0.68 25.46
#